data_AF-A0A160MD28-F1
#
_entry.id   AF-A0A160MD28-F1
#
_cell.length_a   1.000
_cell.length_b   1.000
_cell.length_c   1.000
_cell.angle_alpha   90.00
_cell.angle_beta   90.00
_cell.angle_gamma   90.00
#
_symmetry.space_group_name_H-M   'P 1'
#
loop_
_entity.id
_entity.type
_entity.pdbx_description
1 polymer ?
#
loop_
_entity_poly.entity_id
_entity_poly.type
_entity_poly.pdbx_seq_one_letter_code
_entity_poly.pdbx_strand_id
1 'polypeptide(L)' 'MNALLIKKYIIIPETKSIRAHFNEAGECCSLVLEGNYTFMVKRKPIEIIDESINYYGFDLNGASSGSKTILGPCRAAPV' A
#
# COMPACT_ATOMS: atom_id res chain seq x y z
N MET A 1 -10.00 7.68 -18.65
CA MET A 1 -8.96 6.63 -18.66
C MET A 1 -9.61 5.34 -18.19
N ASN A 2 -9.71 4.30 -19.03
CA ASN A 2 -10.11 2.96 -18.55
C ASN A 2 -8.91 2.34 -17.82
N ALA A 3 -8.78 2.65 -16.52
CA ALA A 3 -7.77 2.01 -15.69
C ALA A 3 -8.20 0.56 -15.42
N LEU A 4 -7.27 -0.37 -15.59
CA LEU A 4 -7.49 -1.76 -15.21
C LEU A 4 -7.76 -1.80 -13.69
N LEU A 5 -8.93 -2.33 -13.30
CA LEU A 5 -9.36 -2.38 -11.91
C LEU A 5 -9.06 -3.76 -11.33
N ILE A 6 -8.13 -3.80 -10.38
CA ILE A 6 -7.71 -5.02 -9.69
C ILE A 6 -8.37 -5.08 -8.31
N LYS A 7 -8.77 -6.29 -7.89
CA LYS A 7 -9.40 -6.51 -6.57
C LYS A 7 -8.39 -6.62 -5.42
N LYS A 8 -7.23 -7.22 -5.69
CA LYS A 8 -6.21 -7.53 -4.69
C LYS A 8 -4.82 -7.30 -5.26
N TYR A 9 -3.92 -6.81 -4.42
CA TYR A 9 -2.54 -6.53 -4.79
C TYR A 9 -1.63 -6.84 -3.60
N ILE A 10 -0.49 -7.46 -3.86
CA ILE A 10 0.59 -7.68 -2.90
C ILE A 10 1.77 -6.83 -3.36
N ILE A 11 2.37 -6.07 -2.44
CA ILE A 11 3.56 -5.27 -2.72
C ILE A 11 4.70 -6.20 -3.13
N ILE A 12 5.34 -5.89 -4.25
CA ILE A 12 6.50 -6.59 -4.79
C ILE A 12 7.66 -5.60 -4.98
N PRO A 13 8.90 -6.06 -5.23
CA PRO A 13 10.04 -5.16 -5.43
C PRO A 13 9.85 -4.10 -6.53
N GLU A 14 9.04 -4.39 -7.54
CA GLU A 14 8.71 -3.47 -8.63
C GLU A 14 7.66 -2.41 -8.26
N THR A 15 6.99 -2.53 -7.11
CA THR A 15 6.04 -1.53 -6.61
C THR A 15 6.78 -0.25 -6.24
N LYS A 16 6.56 0.81 -7.01
CA LYS A 16 7.19 2.13 -6.80
C LYS A 16 6.36 3.07 -5.94
N SER A 17 5.02 2.99 -6.03
CA SER A 17 4.14 3.83 -5.22
C SER A 17 2.73 3.26 -5.10
N ILE A 18 2.10 3.49 -3.95
CA ILE A 18 0.67 3.26 -3.71
C ILE A 18 0.09 4.57 -3.19
N ARG A 19 -0.85 5.16 -3.94
CA ARG A 19 -1.44 6.46 -3.60
C ARG A 19 -2.94 6.34 -3.40
N ALA A 20 -3.48 7.03 -2.40
CA ALA A 20 -4.92 7.14 -2.24
C ALA A 20 -5.54 7.86 -3.45
N HIS A 21 -6.61 7.32 -4.00
CA HIS A 21 -7.40 7.92 -5.05
C HIS A 21 -8.88 7.72 -4.75
N PHE A 22 -9.64 8.83 -4.72
CA PHE A 22 -11.08 8.79 -4.50
C PHE A 22 -11.78 8.71 -5.85
N ASN A 23 -12.59 7.67 -6.05
CA ASN A 23 -13.40 7.56 -7.26
C ASN A 23 -14.57 8.55 -7.25
N GLU A 24 -15.35 8.58 -8.33
CA GLU A 24 -16.50 9.49 -8.48
C GLU A 24 -17.58 9.29 -7.41
N ALA A 25 -17.66 8.09 -6.81
CA ALA A 25 -18.57 7.79 -5.70
C ALA A 25 -18.00 8.18 -4.32
N GLY A 26 -16.78 8.73 -4.26
CA GLY A 26 -16.08 9.07 -3.02
C GLY A 26 -15.44 7.88 -2.30
N GLU A 27 -15.40 6.69 -2.91
CA GLU A 27 -14.73 5.53 -2.34
C GLU A 27 -13.20 5.68 -2.46
N CYS A 28 -12.48 5.50 -1.34
CA CYS A 28 -11.03 5.51 -1.35
C CYS A 28 -10.49 4.19 -1.92
N CYS A 29 -9.87 4.29 -3.09
CA CYS A 29 -9.13 3.23 -3.77
C CYS A 29 -7.63 3.55 -3.79
N SER A 30 -6.83 2.68 -4.41
CA SER A 30 -5.38 2.89 -4.55
C SER A 30 -4.95 2.95 -6.01
N LEU A 31 -4.17 3.97 -6.36
CA LEU A 31 -3.45 4.05 -7.62
C LEU A 31 -2.04 3.49 -7.40
N VAL A 32 -1.75 2.35 -8.02
CA VAL A 32 -0.46 1.65 -7.91
C VAL A 32 0.39 1.94 -9.13
N LEU A 33 1.66 2.25 -8.88
CA LEU A 33 2.71 2.29 -9.90
C LEU A 33 3.63 1.08 -9.68
N GLU A 34 3.63 0.13 -10.60
CA GLU A 34 4.47 -1.06 -10.60
C GLU A 34 5.34 -1.06 -11.86
N GLY A 35 6.66 -0.93 -11.72
CA GLY A 35 7.55 -0.77 -12.86
C GLY A 35 7.13 0.43 -13.72
N ASN A 36 6.62 0.17 -14.93
CA ASN A 36 6.08 1.18 -15.85
C ASN A 36 4.55 1.13 -15.99
N TYR A 37 3.89 0.26 -15.23
CA TYR A 37 2.45 0.07 -15.25
C TYR A 37 1.78 0.88 -14.15
N THR A 38 0.67 1.53 -14.50
CA THR A 38 -0.19 2.25 -13.54
C THR A 38 -1.59 1.67 -13.61
N PHE A 39 -2.12 1.24 -12.47
CA PHE A 39 -3.45 0.64 -12.38
C PHE A 39 -4.14 0.96 -11.06
N MET A 40 -5.45 0.73 -11.02
CA MET A 40 -6.29 0.98 -9.85
C MET A 40 -6.54 -0.32 -9.09
N VAL A 41 -6.42 -0.28 -7.77
CA VAL A 41 -6.80 -1.36 -6.87
C VAL A 41 -7.99 -0.90 -6.02
N LYS A 42 -9.08 -1.68 -5.97
CA LYS A 42 -10.29 -1.36 -5.20
C LYS A 42 -10.13 -1.63 -3.70
N ARG A 43 -9.03 -1.13 -3.12
CA ARG A 43 -8.68 -1.20 -1.69
C ARG A 43 -7.95 0.08 -1.29
N LYS A 44 -8.04 0.47 -0.03
CA LYS A 44 -7.28 1.60 0.53
C LYS A 44 -5.79 1.24 0.61
N PRO A 45 -4.87 2.22 0.56
CA PRO A 45 -3.44 1.94 0.64
C PRO A 45 -3.05 1.12 1.87
N ILE A 46 -3.63 1.44 3.03
CA ILE A 46 -3.34 0.74 4.29
C ILE A 46 -3.76 -0.73 4.26
N GLU A 47 -4.85 -1.06 3.56
CA GLU A 47 -5.35 -2.44 3.42
C GLU A 47 -4.43 -3.27 2.53
N ILE A 48 -3.82 -2.65 1.51
CA ILE A 48 -2.83 -3.28 0.65
C ILE A 48 -1.54 -3.54 1.43
N ILE A 49 -1.06 -2.55 2.19
CA ILE A 49 0.15 -2.66 2.99
C ILE A 49 0.00 -3.76 4.05
N ASP A 50 -1.08 -3.73 4.84
CA ASP A 50 -1.33 -4.71 5.89
C ASP A 50 -1.41 -6.15 5.35
N GLU A 51 -2.15 -6.35 4.25
CA GLU A 51 -2.24 -7.67 3.62
C GLU A 51 -0.89 -8.13 3.02
N SER A 52 -0.09 -7.20 2.49
CA SER A 52 1.23 -7.53 1.93
C SER A 52 2.21 -7.95 3.02
N ILE A 53 2.26 -7.23 4.13
CA ILE A 53 3.09 -7.59 5.29
C ILE A 53 2.66 -8.95 5.84
N ASN A 54 1.35 -9.18 5.95
CA ASN A 54 0.82 -10.46 6.39
C ASN A 54 1.16 -11.61 5.43
N TYR A 55 1.10 -11.38 4.12
CA TYR A 55 1.50 -12.35 3.10
C TYR A 55 2.95 -12.82 3.29
N TYR A 56 3.87 -11.93 3.71
CA TYR A 56 5.26 -12.27 4.00
C TYR A 56 5.52 -12.78 5.43
N GLY A 57 4.46 -13.03 6.22
CA GLY A 57 4.56 -13.66 7.53
C GLY A 57 4.79 -12.70 8.70
N PHE A 58 4.54 -11.41 8.51
CA PHE A 58 4.69 -10.37 9.55
C PHE A 58 3.35 -9.70 9.88
N ASP A 59 3.35 -8.75 10.80
CA ASP A 59 2.20 -7.88 11.10
C ASP A 59 2.58 -6.39 11.02
N LEU A 60 1.63 -5.55 10.61
CA LEU A 60 1.86 -4.12 10.38
C LEU A 60 2.29 -3.36 11.65
N ASN A 61 1.80 -3.77 12.82
CA ASN A 61 2.18 -3.13 14.10
C ASN A 61 3.62 -3.46 14.47
N GLY A 62 4.04 -4.70 14.28
CA GLY A 62 5.40 -5.18 14.47
C GLY A 62 6.38 -4.46 13.54
N ALA A 63 6.05 -4.36 12.24
CA ALA A 63 6.83 -3.62 11.26
C ALA A 63 7.00 -2.14 11.67
N SER A 64 5.89 -1.47 12.01
CA SER A 64 5.90 -0.08 12.48
C SER A 64 6.70 0.13 13.77
N SER A 65 6.60 -0.81 14.72
CA SER A 65 7.30 -0.73 16.02
C SER A 65 8.81 -0.97 15.87
N GLY A 66 9.19 -1.95 15.05
CA GLY A 66 10.59 -2.23 14.74
C GLY A 66 11.28 -1.02 14.10
N SER A 67 10.61 -0.42 13.11
CA SER A 67 11.05 0.82 12.46
C SER A 67 11.28 1.97 13.45
N LYS A 68 10.30 2.24 14.33
CA LYS A 68 10.42 3.29 15.37
C LYS A 68 11.51 3.02 16.40
N THR A 69 11.83 1.75 16.66
CA THR A 69 12.92 1.40 17.59
C THR A 69 14.27 1.84 17.03
N ILE A 70 14.45 1.75 15.71
CA ILE A 70 15.68 2.14 15.02
C ILE A 70 15.72 3.65 14.78
N LEU A 71 14.62 4.23 14.28
CA LEU A 71 14.56 5.62 13.83
C LEU A 71 14.21 6.62 14.95
N GLY A 72 13.70 6.14 16.09
CA GLY A 72 13.14 6.99 17.14
C GLY A 72 11.76 7.56 16.78
N PRO A 73 11.26 8.55 17.55
CA PRO A 73 9.94 9.14 17.35
C PRO A 73 9.84 9.87 16.00
N CYS A 74 9.07 9.31 15.07
CA CYS A 74 8.79 9.92 13.77
C CYS A 74 7.30 9.81 13.42
N ARG A 75 6.77 10.84 12.76
CA ARG A 75 5.33 10.92 12.40
C ARG A 75 4.92 9.93 11.32
N ALA A 76 5.81 9.63 10.39
CA ALA A 76 5.59 8.72 9.27
C ALA A 76 6.68 7.65 9.25
N ALA A 77 6.67 6.79 10.27
CA ALA A 77 7.61 5.68 10.34
C ALA A 77 7.38 4.75 9.14
N PRO A 78 8.44 4.30 8.43
CA PRO A 78 8.32 3.26 7.43
C PRO A 78 7.88 1.95 8.08
N VAL A 79 7.35 1.05 7.25
CA VAL A 79 6.94 -0.32 7.61
C VAL A 79 7.59 -1.30 6.65
#